data_AF-A0A933JRH3-F1
#
_entry.id   AF-A0A933JRH3-F1
#
_cell.length_a   1.000
_cell.length_b   1.000
_cell.length_c   1.000
_cell.angle_alpha   90.00
_cell.angle_beta   90.00
_cell.angle_gamma   90.00
#
_symmetry.space_group_name_H-M   'P 1'
#
loop_
_entity.id
_entity.type
_entity.pdbx_description
1 polymer ?
#
loop_
_entity_poly.entity_id
_entity_poly.type
_entity_poly.pdbx_seq_one_letter_code
_entity_poly.pdbx_strand_id
1 'polypeptide(L)'
;MASRLELLRGLRDFTRNRAGPADCKRALDTAQQDVPKARQLLVSWGFGPEAERVSPMAPLEAPHGFGYAFTKARMYLAMGPVAYARRDYFHLPRQEWGLETLREIEGCFRQILEGRGYVEANAFKDLSTEGLGAALRTLHFEPVGWTSLIVDGGQALLDRVSCRHVYMQERQLTLFSRLPLDSGVLGELSEAVTRQREFRTEPSPAPLVGELAVLDHTARARRAGAETRQRARRLMQQSCDTYRWVWLPHDDELDSPILSTGLEQLAAGHGLVPGRPLVGLGISPFYALMRLLHLTVHAQRATSQNNGSFLDEMSVVNELSGFALMIYNLVEPESE
;
A
#
# COMPACT_ATOMS: atom_id res chain seq x y z
N MET A 1 -55.92 -7.39 -14.65
CA MET A 1 -54.45 -7.47 -14.66
C MET A 1 -53.93 -6.48 -13.63
N ALA A 2 -52.95 -6.86 -12.81
CA ALA A 2 -52.31 -5.92 -11.89
C ALA A 2 -51.61 -4.81 -12.69
N SER A 3 -51.64 -3.59 -12.16
CA SER A 3 -50.92 -2.47 -12.74
C SER A 3 -49.41 -2.69 -12.65
N ARG A 4 -48.65 -2.10 -13.57
CA ARG A 4 -47.18 -2.19 -13.56
C ARG A 4 -46.56 -1.72 -12.24
N LEU A 5 -47.18 -0.73 -11.59
CA LEU A 5 -46.75 -0.23 -10.28
C LEU A 5 -46.94 -1.27 -9.17
N GLU A 6 -48.05 -2.00 -9.19
CA GLU A 6 -48.31 -3.10 -8.24
C GLU A 6 -47.33 -4.25 -8.45
N LEU A 7 -47.00 -4.59 -9.70
CA LEU A 7 -45.99 -5.60 -10.01
C LEU A 7 -44.60 -5.21 -9.44
N LEU A 8 -44.20 -3.95 -9.64
CA LEU A 8 -42.94 -3.43 -9.11
C LEU A 8 -42.90 -3.45 -7.57
N ARG A 9 -43.99 -3.05 -6.92
CA ARG A 9 -44.12 -3.13 -5.45
C ARG A 9 -44.01 -4.58 -4.97
N GLY A 10 -44.73 -5.51 -5.60
CA GLY A 10 -44.68 -6.93 -5.25
C GLY A 10 -43.30 -7.56 -5.41
N LEU A 11 -42.48 -7.10 -6.36
CA LEU A 11 -41.08 -7.53 -6.49
C LEU A 11 -40.17 -6.88 -5.45
N ARG A 12 -40.39 -5.61 -5.11
CA ARG A 12 -39.68 -4.96 -4.00
C ARG A 12 -39.94 -5.67 -2.69
N ASP A 13 -41.19 -6.00 -2.40
CA ASP A 13 -41.59 -6.71 -1.18
C ASP A 13 -40.99 -8.12 -1.16
N PHE A 14 -41.04 -8.84 -2.28
CA PHE A 14 -40.40 -10.16 -2.44
C PHE A 14 -38.90 -10.14 -2.12
N THR A 15 -38.19 -9.10 -2.55
CA THR A 15 -36.75 -8.93 -2.28
C THR A 15 -36.45 -8.23 -0.95
N ARG A 16 -37.46 -7.99 -0.11
CA ARG A 16 -37.37 -7.20 1.14
C ARG A 16 -36.65 -5.86 0.93
N ASN A 17 -37.00 -5.17 -0.17
CA ASN A 17 -36.40 -3.90 -0.60
C ASN A 17 -34.90 -3.95 -0.96
N ARG A 18 -34.30 -5.13 -1.12
CA ARG A 18 -32.90 -5.26 -1.53
C ARG A 18 -32.68 -4.93 -3.02
N ALA A 19 -33.64 -5.25 -3.87
CA ALA A 19 -33.60 -4.82 -5.27
C ALA A 19 -34.16 -3.40 -5.38
N GLY A 20 -33.39 -2.50 -6.00
CA GLY A 20 -33.86 -1.16 -6.28
C GLY A 20 -35.01 -1.16 -7.30
N PRO A 21 -35.76 -0.04 -7.44
CA PRO A 21 -36.80 0.10 -8.46
C PRO A 21 -36.31 -0.20 -9.88
N ALA A 22 -35.08 0.21 -10.20
CA ALA A 22 -34.47 -0.02 -11.51
C ALA A 22 -34.23 -1.52 -11.77
N ASP A 23 -33.75 -2.27 -10.77
CA ASP A 23 -33.54 -3.71 -10.89
C ASP A 23 -34.87 -4.47 -11.02
N CYS A 24 -35.89 -4.11 -10.23
CA CYS A 24 -37.24 -4.69 -10.33
C CYS A 24 -37.86 -4.43 -11.71
N LYS A 25 -37.69 -3.21 -12.23
CA LYS A 25 -38.14 -2.83 -13.58
C LYS A 25 -37.43 -3.66 -14.64
N ARG A 26 -36.10 -3.76 -14.56
CA ARG A 26 -35.29 -4.56 -15.49
C ARG A 26 -35.75 -6.03 -15.49
N ALA A 27 -35.95 -6.62 -14.31
CA ALA A 27 -36.41 -8.01 -14.20
C ALA A 27 -37.79 -8.22 -14.85
N LEU A 28 -38.76 -7.32 -14.63
CA LEU A 28 -40.08 -7.39 -15.27
C LEU A 28 -40.01 -7.24 -16.78
N ASP A 29 -39.20 -6.29 -17.27
CA ASP A 29 -39.06 -6.05 -18.70
C ASP A 29 -38.43 -7.29 -19.38
N THR A 30 -37.38 -7.87 -18.79
CA THR A 30 -36.75 -9.11 -19.29
C THR A 30 -37.70 -10.32 -19.23
N ALA A 31 -38.54 -10.39 -18.20
CA ALA A 31 -39.51 -11.46 -18.04
C ALA A 31 -40.81 -11.25 -18.82
N GLN A 32 -40.92 -10.20 -19.64
CA GLN A 32 -42.15 -9.86 -20.37
C GLN A 32 -43.38 -9.75 -19.45
N GLN A 33 -43.20 -9.11 -18.29
CA GLN A 33 -44.20 -8.95 -17.22
C GLN A 33 -44.61 -10.26 -16.48
N ASP A 34 -43.95 -11.39 -16.73
CA ASP A 34 -44.13 -12.63 -15.94
C ASP A 34 -43.47 -12.49 -14.55
N VAL A 35 -44.30 -12.38 -13.50
CA VAL A 35 -43.82 -12.17 -12.12
C VAL A 35 -43.01 -13.35 -11.58
N PRO A 36 -43.47 -14.62 -11.66
CA PRO A 36 -42.65 -15.78 -11.31
C PRO A 36 -41.25 -15.77 -11.95
N LYS A 37 -41.18 -15.51 -13.26
CA LYS A 37 -39.90 -15.46 -13.99
C LYS A 37 -39.05 -14.26 -13.56
N ALA A 38 -39.65 -13.10 -13.33
CA ALA A 38 -38.96 -11.93 -12.79
C ALA A 38 -38.38 -12.19 -11.39
N ARG A 39 -39.10 -12.93 -10.52
CA ARG A 39 -38.59 -13.35 -9.20
C ARG A 39 -37.38 -14.27 -9.34
N GLN A 40 -37.42 -15.24 -10.24
CA GLN A 40 -36.28 -16.13 -10.50
C GLN A 40 -35.05 -15.36 -10.99
N LEU A 41 -35.23 -14.37 -11.88
CA LEU A 41 -34.15 -13.48 -12.30
C LEU A 41 -33.58 -12.66 -11.13
N LEU A 42 -34.44 -12.12 -10.26
CA LEU A 42 -33.97 -11.38 -9.08
C LEU A 42 -33.20 -12.30 -8.11
N VAL A 43 -33.64 -13.55 -7.94
CA VAL A 43 -32.91 -14.56 -7.16
C VAL A 43 -31.54 -14.84 -7.78
N SER A 44 -31.45 -15.08 -9.09
CA SER A 44 -30.18 -15.35 -9.76
C SER A 44 -29.25 -14.15 -9.78
N TRP A 45 -29.77 -12.92 -9.65
CA TRP A 45 -29.01 -11.69 -9.45
C TRP A 45 -28.62 -11.44 -7.98
N GLY A 46 -28.96 -12.35 -7.06
CA GLY A 46 -28.59 -12.26 -5.64
C GLY A 46 -29.57 -11.48 -4.76
N PHE A 47 -30.78 -11.17 -5.24
CA PHE A 47 -31.83 -10.47 -4.48
C PHE A 47 -32.89 -11.39 -3.87
N GLY A 48 -32.68 -12.71 -3.90
CA GLY A 48 -33.65 -13.68 -3.40
C GLY A 48 -33.90 -13.56 -1.88
N PRO A 49 -35.10 -13.92 -1.38
CA PRO A 49 -35.40 -13.93 0.05
C PRO A 49 -34.56 -14.96 0.82
N GLU A 50 -34.09 -16.03 0.14
CA GLU A 50 -33.19 -17.02 0.73
C GLU A 50 -31.73 -16.56 0.79
N ALA A 51 -31.35 -15.48 0.10
CA ALA A 51 -30.03 -14.87 0.25
C ALA A 51 -29.83 -14.24 1.65
N GLU A 52 -30.83 -14.36 2.53
CA GLU A 52 -30.75 -14.06 3.95
C GLU A 52 -30.21 -15.24 4.78
N ARG A 53 -30.22 -16.49 4.29
CA ARG A 53 -30.02 -17.65 5.16
C ARG A 53 -28.58 -18.01 5.52
N VAL A 54 -27.59 -17.54 4.77
CA VAL A 54 -26.20 -17.51 5.22
C VAL A 54 -25.52 -16.35 4.53
N SER A 55 -26.02 -15.13 4.72
CA SER A 55 -25.11 -14.01 4.48
C SER A 55 -24.11 -14.09 5.62
N PRO A 56 -22.81 -14.38 5.38
CA PRO A 56 -21.85 -14.19 6.44
C PRO A 56 -22.01 -12.72 6.83
N MET A 57 -22.49 -12.50 8.05
CA MET A 57 -22.48 -11.16 8.61
C MET A 57 -21.00 -10.80 8.73
N ALA A 58 -20.67 -9.52 8.57
CA ALA A 58 -19.38 -9.08 9.06
C ALA A 58 -19.25 -9.55 10.53
N PRO A 59 -18.07 -10.02 10.95
CA PRO A 59 -17.88 -10.46 12.34
C PRO A 59 -18.44 -9.39 13.29
N LEU A 60 -19.16 -9.81 14.33
CA LEU A 60 -19.87 -8.88 15.23
C LEU A 60 -18.92 -7.85 15.86
N GLU A 61 -17.66 -8.24 16.04
CA GLU A 61 -16.59 -7.45 16.62
C GLU A 61 -15.84 -6.57 15.60
N ALA A 62 -16.18 -6.67 14.31
CA ALA A 62 -15.47 -5.94 13.27
C ALA A 62 -15.78 -4.43 13.37
N PRO A 63 -14.80 -3.56 13.11
CA PRO A 63 -15.01 -2.12 13.15
C PRO A 63 -16.05 -1.69 12.11
N HIS A 64 -16.76 -0.58 12.37
CA HIS A 64 -17.88 -0.13 11.54
C HIS A 64 -17.52 0.01 10.04
N GLY A 65 -16.31 0.48 9.72
CA GLY A 65 -15.81 0.56 8.34
C GLY A 65 -15.67 -0.80 7.64
N PHE A 66 -15.44 -1.88 8.40
CA PHE A 66 -15.26 -3.23 7.86
C PHE A 66 -16.56 -3.82 7.32
N GLY A 67 -17.71 -3.52 7.93
CA GLY A 67 -19.02 -3.97 7.42
C GLY A 67 -19.33 -3.46 6.00
N TYR A 68 -18.85 -2.25 5.69
CA TYR A 68 -18.94 -1.69 4.34
C TYR A 68 -18.00 -2.42 3.37
N ALA A 69 -16.73 -2.57 3.76
CA ALA A 69 -15.74 -3.31 2.97
C ALA A 69 -16.23 -4.72 2.65
N PHE A 70 -16.78 -5.41 3.65
CA PHE A 70 -17.39 -6.73 3.52
C PHE A 70 -18.52 -6.77 2.49
N THR A 71 -19.47 -5.83 2.59
CA THR A 71 -20.62 -5.78 1.67
C THR A 71 -20.17 -5.57 0.23
N LYS A 72 -19.22 -4.66 0.01
CA LYS A 72 -18.65 -4.33 -1.31
C LYS A 72 -17.82 -5.48 -1.88
N ALA A 73 -16.96 -6.10 -1.08
CA ALA A 73 -16.20 -7.30 -1.43
C ALA A 73 -17.13 -8.44 -1.91
N ARG A 74 -18.22 -8.69 -1.18
CA ARG A 74 -19.23 -9.68 -1.57
C ARG A 74 -19.88 -9.35 -2.91
N MET A 75 -20.28 -8.10 -3.11
CA MET A 75 -20.89 -7.67 -4.36
C MET A 75 -19.93 -7.84 -5.55
N TYR A 76 -18.66 -7.48 -5.36
CA TYR A 76 -17.63 -7.66 -6.38
C TYR A 76 -17.49 -9.13 -6.75
N LEU A 77 -17.31 -10.01 -5.76
CA LEU A 77 -17.12 -11.45 -6.00
C LEU A 77 -18.33 -12.11 -6.65
N ALA A 78 -19.54 -11.68 -6.30
CA ALA A 78 -20.76 -12.21 -6.89
C ALA A 78 -20.98 -11.78 -8.35
N MET A 79 -20.54 -10.58 -8.72
CA MET A 79 -20.81 -10.00 -10.04
C MET A 79 -19.63 -10.12 -11.02
N GLY A 80 -18.42 -10.22 -10.50
CA GLY A 80 -17.18 -10.07 -11.26
C GLY A 80 -16.82 -8.60 -11.52
N PRO A 81 -15.54 -8.32 -11.86
CA PRO A 81 -14.98 -6.97 -11.92
C PRO A 81 -15.71 -6.04 -12.90
N VAL A 82 -16.00 -6.52 -14.11
CA VAL A 82 -16.62 -5.72 -15.18
C VAL A 82 -18.04 -5.30 -14.81
N ALA A 83 -18.86 -6.24 -14.33
CA ALA A 83 -20.23 -5.94 -13.98
C ALA A 83 -20.30 -5.08 -12.70
N TYR A 84 -19.39 -5.32 -11.75
CA TYR A 84 -19.26 -4.51 -10.54
C TYR A 84 -18.90 -3.06 -10.88
N ALA A 85 -17.86 -2.82 -11.69
CA ALA A 85 -17.45 -1.47 -12.10
C ALA A 85 -18.56 -0.67 -12.79
N ARG A 86 -19.41 -1.32 -13.60
CA ARG A 86 -20.56 -0.66 -14.23
C ARG A 86 -21.61 -0.16 -13.24
N ARG A 87 -21.67 -0.73 -12.04
CA ARG A 87 -22.60 -0.33 -10.97
C ARG A 87 -21.93 0.46 -9.85
N ASP A 88 -20.60 0.43 -9.80
CA ASP A 88 -19.84 1.19 -8.83
C ASP A 88 -19.81 2.66 -9.21
N TYR A 89 -19.99 3.53 -8.21
CA TYR A 89 -20.06 4.98 -8.43
C TYR A 89 -18.77 5.55 -9.01
N PHE A 90 -17.61 5.00 -8.63
CA PHE A 90 -16.31 5.44 -9.13
C PHE A 90 -15.80 4.60 -10.29
N HIS A 91 -16.65 3.71 -10.83
CA HIS A 91 -16.29 2.80 -11.92
C HIS A 91 -15.05 1.94 -11.61
N LEU A 92 -14.90 1.53 -10.35
CA LEU A 92 -13.80 0.65 -9.92
C LEU A 92 -14.27 -0.81 -9.87
N PRO A 93 -13.39 -1.79 -10.16
CA PRO A 93 -11.98 -1.64 -10.55
C PRO A 93 -11.84 -1.01 -11.94
N ARG A 94 -10.69 -0.35 -12.20
CA ARG A 94 -10.45 0.30 -13.49
C ARG A 94 -10.27 -0.72 -14.62
N GLN A 95 -10.66 -0.36 -15.84
CA GLN A 95 -10.60 -1.27 -16.98
C GLN A 95 -9.17 -1.55 -17.45
N GLU A 96 -8.26 -0.58 -17.24
CA GLU A 96 -6.85 -0.69 -17.58
C GLU A 96 -6.04 -1.57 -16.59
N TRP A 97 -6.64 -1.98 -15.46
CA TRP A 97 -5.92 -2.83 -14.50
C TRP A 97 -5.68 -4.23 -15.08
N GLY A 98 -4.44 -4.69 -14.95
CA GLY A 98 -4.01 -5.99 -15.43
C GLY A 98 -4.71 -7.15 -14.73
N LEU A 99 -4.70 -8.31 -15.37
CA LEU A 99 -5.32 -9.53 -14.83
C LEU A 99 -4.76 -9.93 -13.47
N GLU A 100 -3.47 -9.68 -13.24
CA GLU A 100 -2.80 -9.96 -11.97
C GLU A 100 -3.37 -9.10 -10.84
N THR A 101 -3.43 -7.78 -11.01
CA THR A 101 -4.06 -6.86 -10.04
C THR A 101 -5.51 -7.25 -9.74
N LEU A 102 -6.28 -7.65 -10.77
CA LEU A 102 -7.66 -8.10 -10.57
C LEU A 102 -7.75 -9.38 -9.74
N ARG A 103 -6.80 -10.32 -9.92
CA ARG A 103 -6.71 -11.55 -9.10
C ARG A 103 -6.34 -11.23 -7.66
N GLU A 104 -5.44 -10.28 -7.42
CA GLU A 104 -5.10 -9.85 -6.06
C GLU A 104 -6.28 -9.17 -5.36
N ILE A 105 -7.04 -8.31 -6.06
CA ILE A 105 -8.28 -7.72 -5.54
C ILE A 105 -9.27 -8.83 -5.17
N GLU A 106 -9.46 -9.81 -6.04
CA GLU A 106 -10.33 -10.95 -5.78
C GLU A 106 -9.87 -11.75 -4.56
N GLY A 107 -8.56 -12.02 -4.45
CA GLY A 107 -7.94 -12.68 -3.30
C GLY A 107 -8.15 -11.92 -2.00
N CYS A 108 -7.92 -10.61 -2.01
CA CYS A 108 -8.17 -9.72 -0.88
C CYS A 108 -9.64 -9.76 -0.45
N PHE A 109 -10.56 -9.70 -1.41
CA PHE A 109 -11.99 -9.69 -1.13
C PHE A 109 -12.48 -11.02 -0.55
N ARG A 110 -11.95 -12.17 -1.01
CA ARG A 110 -12.25 -13.46 -0.38
C ARG A 110 -11.80 -13.48 1.07
N GLN A 111 -10.60 -12.98 1.35
CA GLN A 111 -10.08 -12.88 2.72
C GLN A 111 -10.91 -11.94 3.60
N ILE A 112 -11.44 -10.83 3.07
CA ILE A 112 -12.40 -9.97 3.79
C ILE A 112 -13.66 -10.76 4.19
N LEU A 113 -14.20 -11.57 3.27
CA LEU A 113 -15.37 -12.41 3.55
C LEU A 113 -15.10 -13.50 4.59
N GLU A 114 -13.85 -13.92 4.73
CA GLU A 114 -13.37 -14.82 5.80
C GLU A 114 -13.12 -14.11 7.14
N GLY A 115 -13.30 -12.78 7.20
CA GLY A 115 -13.01 -12.00 8.40
C GLY A 115 -11.51 -11.80 8.67
N ARG A 116 -10.69 -11.73 7.61
CA ARG A 116 -9.27 -11.38 7.72
C ARG A 116 -9.05 -9.87 7.56
N GLY A 117 -7.88 -9.44 8.01
CA GLY A 117 -7.32 -8.12 7.75
C GLY A 117 -7.63 -7.07 8.80
N TYR A 118 -8.73 -7.14 9.56
CA TYR A 118 -9.08 -6.08 10.53
C TYR A 118 -8.46 -6.26 11.92
N VAL A 119 -7.80 -7.39 12.17
CA VAL A 119 -7.00 -7.66 13.38
C VAL A 119 -5.66 -8.27 13.03
N GLU A 120 -4.62 -7.92 13.78
CA GLU A 120 -3.24 -8.35 13.53
C GLU A 120 -3.09 -9.88 13.52
N ALA A 121 -3.74 -10.56 14.47
CA ALA A 121 -3.70 -12.02 14.59
C ALA A 121 -4.31 -12.75 13.38
N ASN A 122 -5.13 -12.05 12.60
CA ASN A 122 -5.75 -12.58 11.38
C ASN A 122 -5.53 -11.64 10.19
N ALA A 123 -4.31 -11.13 10.04
CA ALA A 123 -3.92 -10.29 8.92
C ALA A 123 -4.21 -10.95 7.55
N PHE A 124 -4.32 -10.13 6.51
CA PHE A 124 -4.29 -10.62 5.13
C PHE A 124 -2.98 -11.36 4.86
N LYS A 125 -3.02 -12.30 3.91
CA LYS A 125 -1.88 -13.08 3.45
C LYS A 125 -1.76 -12.99 1.94
N ASP A 126 -0.55 -13.13 1.44
CA ASP A 126 -0.26 -13.30 0.01
C ASP A 126 -0.87 -12.17 -0.85
N LEU A 127 -0.80 -10.94 -0.34
CA LEU A 127 -1.16 -9.73 -1.06
C LEU A 127 0.07 -8.85 -1.19
N SER A 128 0.39 -8.42 -2.41
CA SER A 128 1.34 -7.34 -2.61
C SER A 128 0.78 -6.02 -2.04
N THR A 129 1.68 -5.07 -1.76
CA THR A 129 1.32 -3.70 -1.39
C THR A 129 0.43 -3.05 -2.47
N GLU A 130 0.71 -3.32 -3.74
CA GLU A 130 -0.07 -2.80 -4.87
C GLU A 130 -1.48 -3.40 -4.90
N GLY A 131 -1.58 -4.73 -4.78
CA GLY A 131 -2.86 -5.45 -4.72
C GLY A 131 -3.75 -4.99 -3.58
N LEU A 132 -3.16 -4.81 -2.39
CA LEU A 132 -3.87 -4.25 -1.25
C LEU A 132 -4.34 -2.81 -1.53
N GLY A 133 -3.49 -1.97 -2.09
CA GLY A 133 -3.84 -0.60 -2.48
C GLY A 133 -4.97 -0.56 -3.52
N ALA A 134 -4.93 -1.44 -4.52
CA ALA A 134 -5.97 -1.55 -5.55
C ALA A 134 -7.30 -2.05 -4.97
N ALA A 135 -7.25 -3.01 -4.06
CA ALA A 135 -8.43 -3.49 -3.32
C ALA A 135 -9.05 -2.37 -2.49
N LEU A 136 -8.24 -1.61 -1.75
CA LEU A 136 -8.71 -0.48 -0.94
C LEU A 136 -9.39 0.60 -1.79
N ARG A 137 -8.78 0.97 -2.93
CA ARG A 137 -9.40 1.90 -3.89
C ARG A 137 -10.74 1.38 -4.37
N THR A 138 -10.84 0.10 -4.73
CA THR A 138 -12.09 -0.55 -5.17
C THR A 138 -13.18 -0.53 -4.10
N LEU A 139 -12.77 -0.56 -2.82
CA LEU A 139 -13.65 -0.41 -1.66
C LEU A 139 -13.87 1.05 -1.24
N HIS A 140 -13.35 2.02 -2.01
CA HIS A 140 -13.46 3.46 -1.76
C HIS A 140 -12.79 3.93 -0.47
N PHE A 141 -11.70 3.26 -0.09
CA PHE A 141 -10.82 3.66 1.00
C PHE A 141 -9.52 4.26 0.46
N GLU A 142 -9.12 5.37 1.05
CA GLU A 142 -7.79 5.97 0.87
C GLU A 142 -6.91 5.62 2.09
N PRO A 143 -5.67 5.16 1.90
CA PRO A 143 -4.71 5.06 2.98
C PRO A 143 -4.39 6.47 3.52
N VAL A 144 -4.48 6.64 4.84
CA VAL A 144 -4.09 7.87 5.56
C VAL A 144 -2.86 7.66 6.46
N GLY A 145 -2.41 6.41 6.58
CA GLY A 145 -1.15 6.06 7.24
C GLY A 145 -0.79 4.61 6.98
N TRP A 146 0.50 4.34 6.77
CA TRP A 146 1.02 3.01 6.51
C TRP A 146 2.28 2.80 7.33
N THR A 147 2.35 1.68 8.04
CA THR A 147 3.55 1.31 8.82
C THR A 147 3.86 -0.16 8.59
N SER A 148 5.14 -0.48 8.46
CA SER A 148 5.59 -1.84 8.20
C SER A 148 6.55 -2.30 9.30
N LEU A 149 6.30 -3.48 9.85
CA LEU A 149 7.10 -4.10 10.91
C LEU A 149 7.63 -5.44 10.44
N ILE A 150 8.89 -5.73 10.75
CA ILE A 150 9.43 -7.08 10.56
C ILE A 150 9.00 -7.93 11.76
N VAL A 151 8.30 -9.02 11.51
CA VAL A 151 7.74 -9.93 12.52
C VAL A 151 8.27 -11.35 12.32
N ASP A 152 7.82 -12.29 13.15
CA ASP A 152 8.14 -13.72 13.03
C ASP A 152 9.66 -14.01 12.95
N GLY A 153 10.43 -13.34 13.81
CA GLY A 153 11.89 -13.52 13.89
C GLY A 153 12.64 -13.04 12.64
N GLY A 154 12.04 -12.14 11.87
CA GLY A 154 12.59 -11.72 10.59
C GLY A 154 11.75 -12.17 9.43
N GLN A 155 10.98 -13.26 9.55
CA GLN A 155 10.49 -14.04 8.41
C GLN A 155 9.30 -13.43 7.65
N ALA A 156 8.71 -12.34 8.15
CA ALA A 156 7.58 -11.71 7.50
C ALA A 156 7.59 -10.19 7.72
N LEU A 157 7.01 -9.48 6.75
CA LEU A 157 6.60 -8.10 6.89
C LEU A 157 5.14 -8.05 7.32
N LEU A 158 4.83 -7.28 8.34
CA LEU A 158 3.49 -6.95 8.78
C LEU A 158 3.23 -5.47 8.48
N ASP A 159 2.39 -5.22 7.50
CA ASP A 159 1.85 -3.90 7.21
C ASP A 159 0.63 -3.63 8.09
N ARG A 160 0.58 -2.43 8.66
CA ARG A 160 -0.58 -1.85 9.30
C ARG A 160 -0.97 -0.59 8.53
N VAL A 161 -2.16 -0.60 7.95
CA VAL A 161 -2.69 0.44 7.07
C VAL A 161 -3.92 1.07 7.70
N SER A 162 -3.82 2.35 8.07
CA SER A 162 -4.97 3.15 8.49
C SER A 162 -5.59 3.78 7.27
N CYS A 163 -6.91 3.62 7.11
CA CYS A 163 -7.65 4.06 5.94
C CYS A 163 -8.87 4.88 6.32
N ARG A 164 -9.26 5.81 5.44
CA ARG A 164 -10.51 6.56 5.54
C ARG A 164 -11.34 6.32 4.28
N HIS A 165 -12.65 6.24 4.42
CA HIS A 165 -13.51 6.16 3.26
C HIS A 165 -13.61 7.52 2.55
N VAL A 166 -13.48 7.53 1.22
CA VAL A 166 -13.39 8.77 0.41
C VAL A 166 -14.63 9.67 0.55
N TYR A 167 -15.84 9.09 0.58
CA TYR A 167 -17.08 9.86 0.76
C TYR A 167 -17.64 9.88 2.19
N MET A 168 -17.65 8.73 2.88
CA MET A 168 -18.19 8.57 4.22
C MET A 168 -17.09 8.76 5.27
N GLN A 169 -16.66 10.00 5.52
CA GLN A 169 -15.48 10.33 6.33
C GLN A 169 -15.45 9.71 7.74
N GLU A 170 -16.63 9.44 8.34
CA GLU A 170 -16.75 8.75 9.63
C GLU A 170 -16.37 7.26 9.57
N ARG A 171 -16.24 6.69 8.37
CA ARG A 171 -15.82 5.30 8.18
C ARG A 171 -14.30 5.25 8.05
N GLN A 172 -13.68 4.92 9.16
CA GLN A 172 -12.26 4.59 9.23
C GLN A 172 -12.08 3.10 9.49
N LEU A 173 -10.95 2.57 9.03
CA LEU A 173 -10.55 1.19 9.32
C LEU A 173 -9.04 1.09 9.39
N THR A 174 -8.56 0.18 10.22
CA THR A 174 -7.16 -0.24 10.22
C THR A 174 -7.10 -1.67 9.71
N LEU A 175 -6.25 -1.90 8.73
CA LEU A 175 -6.01 -3.22 8.17
C LEU A 175 -4.59 -3.68 8.45
N PHE A 176 -4.43 -4.99 8.47
CA PHE A 176 -3.18 -5.68 8.66
C PHE A 176 -2.96 -6.61 7.48
N SER A 177 -1.78 -6.53 6.85
CA SER A 177 -1.36 -7.46 5.80
C SER A 177 -0.03 -8.06 6.18
N ARG A 178 0.11 -9.38 6.03
CA ARG A 178 1.33 -10.12 6.31
C ARG A 178 1.87 -10.70 5.02
N LEU A 179 3.08 -10.29 4.67
CA LEU A 179 3.82 -10.79 3.51
C LEU A 179 4.99 -11.65 4.00
N PRO A 180 5.07 -12.94 3.62
CA PRO A 180 6.27 -13.73 3.90
C PRO A 180 7.46 -13.09 3.21
N LEU A 181 8.58 -12.98 3.93
CA LEU A 181 9.84 -12.60 3.34
C LEU A 181 10.53 -13.88 2.87
N ASP A 182 10.99 -13.88 1.62
CA ASP A 182 11.62 -15.06 1.06
C ASP A 182 12.96 -15.34 1.76
N SER A 183 13.30 -16.61 1.99
CA SER A 183 14.47 -16.99 2.81
C SER A 183 15.80 -16.46 2.26
N GLY A 184 15.86 -16.17 0.95
CA GLY A 184 17.02 -15.52 0.32
C GLY A 184 17.22 -14.07 0.80
N VAL A 185 16.15 -13.30 0.96
CA VAL A 185 16.18 -11.92 1.48
C VAL A 185 16.47 -11.93 2.99
N LEU A 186 16.09 -13.02 3.67
CA LEU A 186 16.27 -13.21 5.11
C LEU A 186 17.67 -13.62 5.53
N GLY A 187 18.41 -14.37 4.72
CA GLY A 187 19.82 -14.66 5.01
C GLY A 187 20.63 -13.38 5.20
N GLU A 188 20.40 -12.39 4.34
CA GLU A 188 21.09 -11.10 4.37
C GLU A 188 20.57 -10.15 5.47
N LEU A 189 19.27 -10.22 5.81
CA LEU A 189 18.67 -9.46 6.92
C LEU A 189 19.03 -10.04 8.30
N SER A 190 19.01 -11.36 8.43
CA SER A 190 19.27 -12.10 9.67
C SER A 190 20.73 -12.05 10.09
N GLU A 191 21.69 -12.14 9.15
CA GLU A 191 23.11 -11.93 9.48
C GLU A 191 23.36 -10.51 10.04
N ALA A 192 22.67 -9.51 9.50
CA ALA A 192 22.78 -8.12 9.98
C ALA A 192 22.18 -7.93 11.39
N VAL A 193 21.12 -8.66 11.74
CA VAL A 193 20.45 -8.60 13.05
C VAL A 193 21.13 -9.51 14.10
N THR A 194 21.69 -10.66 13.69
CA THR A 194 22.37 -11.61 14.59
C THR A 194 23.70 -11.03 15.10
N ARG A 195 24.46 -10.33 14.24
CA ARG A 195 25.63 -9.52 14.67
C ARG A 195 25.28 -8.42 15.67
N GLN A 196 24.01 -8.02 15.75
CA GLN A 196 23.50 -7.02 16.69
C GLN A 196 23.15 -7.61 18.06
N ARG A 197 22.75 -8.89 18.13
CA ARG A 197 22.38 -9.58 19.39
C ARG A 197 23.59 -10.09 20.17
N GLU A 198 24.66 -10.50 19.50
CA GLU A 198 25.92 -10.90 20.16
C GLU A 198 26.58 -9.72 20.92
N PHE A 199 26.25 -8.47 20.56
CA PHE A 199 26.76 -7.26 21.22
C PHE A 199 26.06 -6.87 22.54
N ARG A 200 25.03 -7.61 22.99
CA ARG A 200 24.19 -7.25 24.16
C ARG A 200 24.28 -8.20 25.36
N THR A 201 25.36 -8.95 25.51
CA THR A 201 25.59 -9.80 26.69
C THR A 201 26.84 -9.40 27.47
N GLU A 202 26.86 -8.19 28.02
CA GLU A 202 27.66 -7.94 29.23
C GLU A 202 26.82 -7.19 30.29
N PRO A 203 26.88 -7.61 31.57
CA PRO A 203 26.13 -6.99 32.64
C PRO A 203 26.72 -5.62 33.01
N SER A 204 25.83 -4.64 33.19
CA SER A 204 26.16 -3.27 33.62
C SER A 204 26.86 -3.26 34.99
N PRO A 205 28.02 -2.61 35.17
CA PRO A 205 28.50 -2.30 36.51
C PRO A 205 27.72 -1.12 37.11
N ALA A 206 27.58 -1.12 38.44
CA ALA A 206 26.95 -0.08 39.23
C ALA A 206 27.79 1.22 39.25
N PRO A 207 27.22 2.39 39.55
CA PRO A 207 27.90 3.66 39.32
C PRO A 207 28.91 3.96 40.42
N LEU A 208 30.16 4.24 40.04
CA LEU A 208 31.10 4.97 40.86
C LEU A 208 31.26 6.39 40.31
N VAL A 209 31.14 7.34 41.22
CA VAL A 209 31.32 8.78 41.05
C VAL A 209 32.82 9.06 40.86
N GLY A 210 33.18 9.86 39.85
CA GLY A 210 34.51 10.46 39.74
C GLY A 210 35.06 10.60 38.32
N GLU A 211 35.13 11.86 37.87
CA GLU A 211 36.06 12.48 36.91
C GLU A 211 36.45 11.82 35.57
N LEU A 212 36.25 12.62 34.51
CA LEU A 212 37.00 12.73 33.26
C LEU A 212 37.34 11.43 32.49
N ALA A 213 36.46 11.09 31.55
CA ALA A 213 36.88 10.51 30.27
C ALA A 213 35.90 10.93 29.16
N VAL A 214 36.26 11.99 28.42
CA VAL A 214 35.75 12.21 27.07
C VAL A 214 36.43 11.15 26.20
N LEU A 215 35.72 10.05 25.88
CA LEU A 215 35.95 9.14 24.74
C LEU A 215 35.06 7.88 24.92
N ASP A 216 33.89 7.83 24.26
CA ASP A 216 33.23 6.60 23.72
C ASP A 216 31.86 6.88 23.05
N HIS A 217 31.35 8.11 23.05
CA HIS A 217 30.07 8.43 22.38
C HIS A 217 30.13 8.36 20.84
N THR A 218 31.31 8.48 20.24
CA THR A 218 31.51 8.47 18.78
C THR A 218 31.35 7.08 18.16
N ALA A 219 31.68 5.99 18.86
CA ALA A 219 31.53 4.64 18.33
C ALA A 219 30.05 4.19 18.28
N ARG A 220 29.27 4.54 19.31
CA ARG A 220 27.83 4.21 19.40
C ARG A 220 26.99 5.00 18.40
N ALA A 221 27.28 6.30 18.22
CA ALA A 221 26.63 7.13 17.19
C ALA A 221 26.97 6.66 15.76
N ARG A 222 28.22 6.20 15.52
CA ARG A 222 28.63 5.63 14.23
C ARG A 222 27.92 4.33 13.88
N ARG A 223 27.67 3.44 14.86
CA ARG A 223 26.94 2.17 14.66
C ARG A 223 25.46 2.39 14.41
N ALA A 224 24.79 3.21 15.21
CA ALA A 224 23.38 3.58 14.97
C ALA A 224 23.20 4.21 13.57
N GLY A 225 24.11 5.08 13.15
CA GLY A 225 24.11 5.63 11.80
C GLY A 225 24.37 4.58 10.70
N ALA A 226 25.18 3.55 10.95
CA ALA A 226 25.45 2.50 9.97
C ALA A 226 24.23 1.60 9.74
N GLU A 227 23.51 1.27 10.82
CA GLU A 227 22.28 0.48 10.77
C GLU A 227 21.14 1.22 10.08
N THR A 228 20.96 2.52 10.37
CA THR A 228 20.00 3.38 9.66
C THR A 228 20.33 3.47 8.17
N ARG A 229 21.62 3.60 7.80
CA ARG A 229 22.07 3.61 6.40
C ARG A 229 21.82 2.27 5.69
N GLN A 230 22.07 1.14 6.36
CA GLN A 230 21.81 -0.18 5.79
C GLN A 230 20.31 -0.44 5.63
N ARG A 231 19.48 0.03 6.57
CA ARG A 231 18.02 -0.02 6.45
C ARG A 231 17.52 0.84 5.27
N ALA A 232 18.01 2.08 5.15
CA ALA A 232 17.67 2.96 4.03
C ALA A 232 18.09 2.35 2.68
N ARG A 233 19.29 1.75 2.60
CA ARG A 233 19.75 1.00 1.41
C ARG A 233 18.78 -0.09 0.99
N ARG A 234 18.34 -0.93 1.92
CA ARG A 234 17.44 -2.05 1.63
C ARG A 234 16.07 -1.58 1.16
N LEU A 235 15.49 -0.58 1.83
CA LEU A 235 14.21 0.00 1.41
C LEU A 235 14.33 0.64 0.02
N MET A 236 15.44 1.35 -0.25
CA MET A 236 15.70 1.96 -1.55
C MET A 236 15.88 0.93 -2.65
N GLN A 237 16.63 -0.15 -2.39
CA GLN A 237 16.81 -1.25 -3.34
C GLN A 237 15.47 -1.91 -3.68
N GLN A 238 14.64 -2.20 -2.66
CA GLN A 238 13.30 -2.77 -2.85
C GLN A 238 12.39 -1.85 -3.68
N SER A 239 12.42 -0.55 -3.43
CA SER A 239 11.75 0.44 -4.27
C SER A 239 12.28 0.37 -5.71
N CYS A 240 13.59 0.48 -5.93
CA CYS A 240 14.20 0.43 -7.28
C CYS A 240 13.83 -0.84 -8.05
N ASP A 241 13.85 -2.02 -7.40
CA ASP A 241 13.53 -3.30 -8.04
C ASP A 241 12.03 -3.42 -8.38
N THR A 242 11.17 -2.84 -7.54
CA THR A 242 9.71 -2.77 -7.78
C THR A 242 9.39 -1.86 -8.97
N TYR A 243 10.09 -0.73 -9.10
CA TYR A 243 9.84 0.25 -10.18
C TYR A 243 10.53 -0.08 -11.50
N ARG A 244 11.45 -1.06 -11.54
CA ARG A 244 12.10 -1.51 -12.78
C ARG A 244 11.14 -2.19 -13.78
N TRP A 245 9.98 -2.67 -13.32
CA TRP A 245 9.05 -3.50 -14.12
C TRP A 245 7.64 -2.93 -14.27
N VAL A 246 7.32 -1.84 -13.60
CA VAL A 246 5.99 -1.24 -13.61
C VAL A 246 6.16 0.25 -13.85
N TRP A 247 5.92 0.75 -15.07
CA TRP A 247 5.38 2.11 -15.19
C TRP A 247 4.95 2.56 -16.59
N LEU A 248 3.78 3.22 -16.62
CA LEU A 248 3.32 4.19 -17.62
C LEU A 248 2.54 5.28 -16.88
N PRO A 249 3.04 6.52 -16.88
CA PRO A 249 2.28 7.64 -17.42
C PRO A 249 3.14 8.61 -18.27
N HIS A 250 2.44 9.35 -19.13
CA HIS A 250 2.98 10.37 -20.03
C HIS A 250 3.57 11.57 -19.27
N ASP A 251 4.89 11.70 -19.34
CA ASP A 251 5.62 12.96 -19.37
C ASP A 251 7.01 12.62 -19.95
N ASP A 252 7.39 13.22 -21.08
CA ASP A 252 8.65 12.95 -21.81
C ASP A 252 9.93 13.19 -20.98
N GLU A 253 9.80 13.70 -19.75
CA GLU A 253 10.91 13.93 -18.81
C GLU A 253 11.34 12.66 -18.01
N LEU A 254 10.50 11.62 -17.94
CA LEU A 254 10.71 10.47 -17.05
C LEU A 254 11.39 9.26 -17.70
N ASP A 255 11.43 9.17 -19.03
CA ASP A 255 12.24 8.19 -19.80
C ASP A 255 13.70 8.64 -19.96
N SER A 256 14.15 9.56 -19.10
CA SER A 256 15.51 10.06 -19.13
C SER A 256 16.50 8.98 -18.67
N PRO A 257 17.51 8.61 -19.48
CA PRO A 257 18.62 7.73 -19.05
C PRO A 257 19.30 8.21 -17.75
N ILE A 258 19.17 9.50 -17.44
CA ILE A 258 19.67 10.13 -16.22
C ILE A 258 18.95 9.59 -14.97
N LEU A 259 17.63 9.36 -15.02
CA LEU A 259 16.88 8.82 -13.87
C LEU A 259 17.24 7.36 -13.60
N SER A 260 17.38 6.54 -14.64
CA SER A 260 17.87 5.17 -14.52
C SER A 260 19.27 5.13 -13.88
N THR A 261 20.16 6.01 -14.32
CA THR A 261 21.49 6.17 -13.74
C THR A 261 21.43 6.55 -12.24
N GLY A 262 20.48 7.41 -11.86
CA GLY A 262 20.26 7.78 -10.46
C GLY A 262 19.76 6.63 -9.59
N LEU A 263 18.82 5.82 -10.10
CA LEU A 263 18.31 4.63 -9.43
C LEU A 263 19.41 3.57 -9.24
N GLU A 264 20.23 3.33 -10.27
CA GLU A 264 21.38 2.41 -10.20
C GLU A 264 22.42 2.85 -9.18
N GLN A 265 22.71 4.15 -9.13
CA GLN A 265 23.60 4.72 -8.13
C GLN A 265 23.07 4.55 -6.70
N LEU A 266 21.78 4.84 -6.47
CA LEU A 266 21.14 4.64 -5.16
C LEU A 266 21.17 3.16 -4.74
N ALA A 267 20.88 2.24 -5.67
CA ALA A 267 20.98 0.80 -5.48
C ALA A 267 22.42 0.37 -5.07
N ALA A 268 23.43 0.95 -5.73
CA ALA A 268 24.84 0.77 -5.37
C ALA A 268 25.27 1.49 -4.07
N GLY A 269 24.34 2.16 -3.39
CA GLY A 269 24.54 2.85 -2.12
C GLY A 269 25.21 4.22 -2.23
N HIS A 270 25.27 4.80 -3.43
CA HIS A 270 25.61 6.22 -3.63
C HIS A 270 24.45 7.10 -3.15
N GLY A 271 24.76 8.37 -2.89
CA GLY A 271 23.80 9.35 -2.40
C GLY A 271 23.45 9.21 -0.93
N LEU A 272 23.86 8.15 -0.23
CA LEU A 272 23.47 7.90 1.16
C LEU A 272 24.52 8.35 2.18
N VAL A 273 25.68 8.81 1.70
CA VAL A 273 26.76 9.42 2.51
C VAL A 273 27.44 10.53 1.72
N PRO A 274 27.98 11.57 2.39
CA PRO A 274 28.62 12.70 1.70
C PRO A 274 29.81 12.30 0.82
N GLY A 275 30.59 11.29 1.25
CA GLY A 275 31.78 10.83 0.52
C GLY A 275 31.50 9.96 -0.70
N ARG A 276 30.23 9.68 -0.99
CA ARG A 276 29.79 8.91 -2.16
C ARG A 276 28.43 9.43 -2.63
N PRO A 277 28.36 10.69 -3.10
CA PRO A 277 27.10 11.30 -3.53
C PRO A 277 26.61 10.68 -4.85
N LEU A 278 25.38 10.99 -5.24
CA LEU A 278 24.93 10.81 -6.62
C LEU A 278 25.69 11.79 -7.50
N VAL A 279 26.05 11.37 -8.71
CA VAL A 279 26.77 12.18 -9.69
C VAL A 279 26.06 12.15 -11.04
N GLY A 280 26.24 13.18 -11.86
CA GLY A 280 25.71 13.22 -13.22
C GLY A 280 24.19 13.41 -13.36
N LEU A 281 23.48 13.68 -12.27
CA LEU A 281 22.03 13.93 -12.31
C LEU A 281 21.70 15.40 -12.59
N GLY A 282 22.54 16.35 -12.18
CA GLY A 282 22.16 17.76 -12.11
C GLY A 282 21.08 18.00 -11.05
N ILE A 283 20.41 19.15 -11.12
CA ILE A 283 19.38 19.55 -10.14
C ILE A 283 18.02 18.95 -10.51
N SER A 284 17.48 19.27 -11.69
CA SER A 284 16.10 18.90 -12.04
C SER A 284 15.86 17.38 -12.07
N PRO A 285 16.72 16.55 -12.70
CA PRO A 285 16.57 15.10 -12.64
C PRO A 285 16.71 14.52 -11.23
N PHE A 286 17.49 15.15 -10.35
CA PHE A 286 17.59 14.72 -8.96
C PHE A 286 16.26 14.89 -8.21
N TYR A 287 15.54 16.01 -8.37
CA TYR A 287 14.20 16.16 -7.79
C TYR A 287 13.17 15.22 -8.43
N ALA A 288 13.27 14.96 -9.73
CA ALA A 288 12.41 13.97 -10.38
C ALA A 288 12.64 12.57 -9.81
N LEU A 289 13.89 12.19 -9.55
CA LEU A 289 14.25 10.94 -8.86
C LEU A 289 13.64 10.87 -7.45
N MET A 290 13.65 11.98 -6.70
CA MET A 290 13.00 12.02 -5.38
C MET A 290 11.49 11.78 -5.46
N ARG A 291 10.82 12.45 -6.41
CA ARG A 291 9.38 12.25 -6.65
C ARG A 291 9.06 10.81 -7.04
N LEU A 292 9.86 10.23 -7.92
CA LEU A 292 9.72 8.83 -8.36
C LEU A 292 9.75 7.86 -7.18
N LEU A 293 10.59 8.14 -6.18
CA LEU A 293 10.75 7.33 -4.98
C LEU A 293 9.78 7.72 -3.84
N HIS A 294 8.79 8.58 -4.13
CA HIS A 294 7.85 9.14 -3.16
C HIS A 294 8.55 9.82 -1.97
N LEU A 295 9.63 10.55 -2.24
CA LEU A 295 10.41 11.28 -1.25
C LEU A 295 10.06 12.77 -1.29
N THR A 296 9.53 13.31 -0.20
CA THR A 296 9.33 14.75 -0.01
C THR A 296 10.58 15.37 0.59
N VAL A 297 11.04 16.49 0.02
CA VAL A 297 12.16 17.26 0.58
C VAL A 297 11.70 18.08 1.78
N HIS A 298 12.33 17.86 2.94
CA HIS A 298 12.04 18.55 4.19
C HIS A 298 13.05 19.67 4.49
N ALA A 299 14.31 19.45 4.18
CA ALA A 299 15.37 20.43 4.34
C ALA A 299 16.44 20.21 3.27
N GLN A 300 17.12 21.28 2.88
CA GLN A 300 18.16 21.24 1.86
C GLN A 300 19.28 22.19 2.21
N ARG A 301 20.51 21.79 1.90
CA ARG A 301 21.71 22.61 2.04
C ARG A 301 22.66 22.33 0.88
N ALA A 302 23.07 23.37 0.18
CA ALA A 302 24.14 23.28 -0.81
C ALA A 302 25.47 23.78 -0.24
N THR A 303 26.55 23.04 -0.50
CA THR A 303 27.91 23.41 -0.10
C THR A 303 28.81 23.44 -1.33
N SER A 304 29.25 24.64 -1.71
CA SER A 304 30.21 24.83 -2.82
C SER A 304 31.54 24.14 -2.55
N GLN A 305 32.12 23.58 -3.60
CA GLN A 305 33.43 22.94 -3.62
C GLN A 305 34.45 23.82 -4.37
N ASN A 306 35.74 23.61 -4.13
CA ASN A 306 36.82 24.41 -4.73
C ASN A 306 36.90 24.29 -6.26
N ASN A 307 36.30 23.26 -6.86
CA ASN A 307 36.30 23.00 -8.30
C ASN A 307 35.07 23.58 -9.03
N GLY A 308 34.28 24.43 -8.36
CA GLY A 308 33.06 25.00 -8.94
C GLY A 308 31.82 24.09 -8.88
N SER A 309 31.97 22.82 -8.48
CA SER A 309 30.82 21.96 -8.17
C SER A 309 30.19 22.35 -6.83
N PHE A 310 28.98 21.86 -6.55
CA PHE A 310 28.40 21.94 -5.22
C PHE A 310 27.81 20.60 -4.79
N LEU A 311 27.95 20.30 -3.50
CA LEU A 311 27.29 19.16 -2.87
C LEU A 311 25.95 19.61 -2.32
N ASP A 312 24.88 19.02 -2.85
CA ASP A 312 23.50 19.23 -2.42
C ASP A 312 23.11 18.15 -1.41
N GLU A 313 22.81 18.56 -0.18
CA GLU A 313 22.42 17.70 0.93
C GLU A 313 20.93 17.89 1.21
N MET A 314 20.13 16.85 0.99
CA MET A 314 18.69 16.87 1.22
C MET A 314 18.29 15.94 2.37
N SER A 315 17.54 16.47 3.33
CA SER A 315 16.73 15.67 4.24
C SER A 315 15.41 15.39 3.57
N VAL A 316 15.11 14.12 3.32
CA VAL A 316 13.88 13.69 2.66
C VAL A 316 13.08 12.73 3.55
N VAL A 317 11.77 12.68 3.36
CA VAL A 317 10.87 11.75 4.02
C VAL A 317 10.09 10.98 2.97
N ASN A 318 10.04 9.65 3.09
CA ASN A 318 9.20 8.84 2.21
C ASN A 318 7.73 9.00 2.60
N GLU A 319 6.89 9.45 1.67
CA GLU A 319 5.46 9.75 1.92
C GLU A 319 4.65 8.51 2.29
N LEU A 320 5.07 7.33 1.82
CA LEU A 320 4.33 6.10 2.04
C LEU A 320 4.63 5.50 3.41
N SER A 321 5.90 5.52 3.83
CA SER A 321 6.37 4.79 5.02
C SER A 321 6.82 5.70 6.16
N GLY A 322 6.95 7.01 5.92
CA GLY A 322 7.33 8.02 6.90
C GLY A 322 8.80 7.98 7.32
N PHE A 323 9.66 7.12 6.74
CA PHE A 323 11.07 7.14 7.11
C PHE A 323 11.77 8.36 6.52
N ALA A 324 12.68 8.93 7.32
CA ALA A 324 13.53 10.03 6.90
C ALA A 324 14.92 9.51 6.52
N LEU A 325 15.53 10.10 5.49
CA LEU A 325 16.95 9.89 5.19
C LEU A 325 17.62 11.17 4.69
N MET A 326 18.95 11.17 4.71
CA MET A 326 19.76 12.19 4.03
C MET A 326 20.20 11.66 2.68
N ILE A 327 19.99 12.45 1.62
CA ILE A 327 20.47 12.17 0.27
C ILE A 327 21.44 13.26 -0.18
N TYR A 328 22.52 12.85 -0.83
CA TYR A 328 23.63 13.68 -1.26
C TYR A 328 23.74 13.62 -2.79
N ASN A 329 23.67 14.76 -3.47
CA ASN A 329 23.84 14.88 -4.91
C ASN A 329 24.98 15.86 -5.20
N LEU A 330 25.96 15.45 -5.99
CA LEU A 330 27.05 16.31 -6.44
C LEU A 330 26.66 16.88 -7.80
N VAL A 331 26.48 18.20 -7.84
CA VAL A 331 26.18 18.93 -9.06
C VAL A 331 27.48 19.52 -9.58
N GLU A 332 27.95 18.95 -10.68
CA GLU A 332 29.12 19.42 -11.40
C GLU A 332 28.77 20.67 -12.23
N PRO A 333 29.72 21.59 -12.44
CA PRO A 333 29.49 22.73 -13.34
C PRO A 333 29.23 22.20 -14.75
N GLU A 334 28.34 22.86 -15.48
CA GLU A 334 28.16 22.57 -16.90
C GLU A 334 29.51 22.78 -17.61
N SER A 335 30.01 21.75 -18.28
CA SER A 335 31.17 21.86 -19.13
C SER A 335 30.79 22.74 -20.33
N GLU A 336 31.33 23.96 -20.36
CA GLU A 336 31.20 24.93 -21.47
C GLU A 336 31.64 24.35 -22.82
#